data_AF-A0A7V9PNZ3-F1
#
_entry.id   AF-A0A7V9PNZ3-F1
#
_cell.length_a   1.000
_cell.length_b   1.000
_cell.length_c   1.000
_cell.angle_alpha   90.00
_cell.angle_beta   90.00
_cell.angle_gamma   90.00
#
_symmetry.space_group_name_H-M   'P 1'
#
loop_
_entity.id
_entity.type
_entity.pdbx_description
1 polymer ?
#
loop_
_entity_poly.entity_id
_entity_poly.type
_entity_poly.pdbx_seq_one_letter_code
_entity_poly.pdbx_strand_id
1 'polypeptide(L)'
;MPTKFERIPVTNDPELSAALERVRALMPGAVKTATLVHDLALRGAGALLAEEDRRREGIEQLIEISRSADPPFDRDVLARIEEQAWRIPDER
;
A
#
# COMPACT_ATOMS: atom_id res chain seq x y z
N MET A 1 28.74 23.68 -15.71
CA MET A 1 27.38 24.26 -15.70
C MET A 1 26.65 23.78 -14.45
N PRO A 2 26.23 24.68 -13.54
CA PRO A 2 25.33 24.30 -12.45
C PRO A 2 23.93 24.04 -13.02
N THR A 3 23.33 22.89 -12.71
CA THR A 3 21.92 22.63 -13.01
C THR A 3 21.03 23.35 -12.00
N LYS A 4 19.84 23.80 -12.41
CA LYS A 4 18.86 24.51 -11.56
C LYS A 4 18.46 23.72 -10.29
N PHE A 5 18.54 22.39 -10.36
CA PHE A 5 18.22 21.49 -9.27
C PHE A 5 19.46 20.70 -8.83
N GLU A 6 19.49 20.39 -7.53
CA GLU A 6 20.44 19.46 -6.95
C GLU A 6 20.30 18.08 -7.59
N ARG A 7 21.42 17.41 -7.81
CA ARG A 7 21.45 16.06 -8.37
C ARG A 7 21.55 15.06 -7.24
N ILE A 8 20.75 13.99 -7.33
CA ILE A 8 20.81 12.85 -6.42
C ILE A 8 21.57 11.73 -7.15
N PRO A 9 22.85 11.47 -6.81
CA PRO A 9 23.57 10.34 -7.39
C PRO A 9 23.05 9.04 -6.80
N VAL A 10 22.72 8.08 -7.66
CA VAL A 10 22.26 6.74 -7.26
C VAL A 10 23.15 5.71 -7.93
N THR A 11 23.71 4.80 -7.13
CA THR A 11 24.49 3.66 -7.63
C THR A 11 23.54 2.65 -8.25
N ASN A 12 23.80 2.25 -9.50
CA ASN A 12 23.06 1.17 -10.16
C ASN A 12 23.68 -0.19 -9.80
N ASP A 13 23.40 -0.65 -8.57
CA ASP A 13 23.79 -1.99 -8.13
C ASP A 13 22.94 -3.09 -8.83
N PRO A 14 23.31 -4.38 -8.69
CA PRO A 14 22.60 -5.47 -9.35
C PRO A 14 21.11 -5.58 -8.99
N GLU A 15 20.74 -5.23 -7.76
CA GLU A 15 19.35 -5.30 -7.29
C GLU A 15 18.51 -4.20 -7.94
N LEU A 16 19.01 -2.95 -7.92
CA LEU A 16 18.36 -1.83 -8.58
C LEU A 16 18.24 -2.08 -10.09
N SER A 17 19.30 -2.58 -10.72
CA SER A 17 19.29 -2.91 -12.14
C SER A 17 18.22 -3.95 -12.48
N ALA A 18 18.12 -5.03 -11.69
CA ALA A 18 17.11 -6.06 -11.90
C ALA A 18 15.68 -5.54 -11.65
N ALA A 19 15.49 -4.66 -10.66
CA ALA A 19 14.21 -4.01 -10.42
C ALA A 19 13.78 -3.14 -11.60
N LEU A 20 14.70 -2.33 -12.14
CA LEU A 20 14.41 -1.44 -13.27
C LEU A 20 14.06 -2.23 -14.55
N GLU A 21 14.72 -3.35 -14.80
CA GLU A 21 14.39 -4.21 -15.96
C GLU A 21 12.98 -4.82 -15.85
N ARG A 22 12.57 -5.25 -14.65
CA ARG A 22 11.19 -5.74 -14.43
C ARG A 22 10.14 -4.68 -14.74
N VAL A 23 10.38 -3.44 -14.31
CA VAL A 23 9.42 -2.34 -14.52
C VAL A 23 9.45 -1.85 -15.97
N ARG A 24 10.59 -1.92 -16.65
CA ARG A 24 10.75 -1.46 -18.04
C ARG A 24 9.74 -2.14 -18.98
N ALA A 25 9.39 -3.40 -18.74
CA ALA A 25 8.37 -4.13 -19.49
C ALA A 25 6.95 -3.54 -19.39
N LEU A 26 6.67 -2.76 -18.33
CA LEU A 26 5.37 -2.15 -18.07
C LEU A 26 5.27 -0.71 -18.56
N MET A 27 6.36 -0.14 -19.08
CA MET A 27 6.45 1.27 -19.46
C MET A 27 6.40 1.41 -20.99
N PRO A 28 5.58 2.33 -21.53
CA PRO A 28 5.52 2.54 -22.96
C PRO A 28 6.78 3.24 -23.47
N GLY A 29 7.50 2.59 -24.39
CA GLY A 29 8.62 3.17 -25.12
C GLY A 29 9.98 3.09 -24.41
N ALA A 30 11.03 3.48 -25.13
CA ALA A 30 12.40 3.46 -24.63
C ALA A 30 12.68 4.66 -23.70
N VAL A 31 12.42 4.49 -22.40
CA VAL A 31 12.68 5.51 -21.38
C VAL A 31 14.12 5.40 -20.86
N LYS A 32 14.81 6.54 -20.72
CA LYS A 32 16.14 6.60 -20.10
C LYS A 32 16.05 6.15 -18.64
N THR A 33 17.04 5.40 -18.17
CA THR A 33 17.04 4.84 -16.80
C THR A 33 16.86 5.90 -15.72
N ALA A 34 17.53 7.06 -15.83
CA ALA A 34 17.37 8.15 -14.86
C ALA A 34 15.94 8.71 -14.81
N THR A 35 15.26 8.79 -15.96
CA THR A 35 13.85 9.20 -16.03
C THR A 35 12.95 8.16 -15.39
N LEU A 36 13.22 6.87 -15.64
CA LEU A 36 12.48 5.78 -15.02
C LEU A 36 12.60 5.79 -13.49
N VAL A 37 13.82 5.97 -12.96
CA VAL A 37 14.08 6.08 -11.51
C VAL A 37 13.35 7.28 -10.92
N HIS A 38 13.41 8.43 -11.57
CA HIS A 38 12.72 9.63 -11.12
C HIS A 38 11.21 9.43 -11.04
N ASP A 39 10.60 8.88 -12.09
CA ASP A 39 9.14 8.66 -12.12
C ASP A 39 8.70 7.61 -11.10
N LEU A 40 9.48 6.55 -10.92
CA LEU A 40 9.24 5.55 -9.89
C LEU A 40 9.32 6.14 -8.48
N ALA A 41 10.30 7.02 -8.23
CA ALA A 41 10.44 7.69 -6.93
C ALA A 41 9.21 8.57 -6.63
N LEU A 42 8.73 9.35 -7.60
CA LEU A 42 7.54 10.17 -7.43
C LEU A 42 6.28 9.31 -7.20
N ARG A 43 6.09 8.26 -7.99
CA ARG A 43 4.96 7.34 -7.84
C ARG A 43 5.00 6.60 -6.50
N GLY A 44 6.19 6.14 -6.08
CA GLY A 44 6.41 5.49 -4.79
C GLY A 44 6.08 6.41 -3.62
N ALA A 45 6.53 7.67 -3.66
CA ALA A 45 6.17 8.66 -2.66
C ALA A 45 4.65 8.87 -2.57
N GLY A 46 3.97 9.01 -3.73
CA GLY A 46 2.51 9.14 -3.77
C GLY A 46 1.80 7.90 -3.22
N ALA A 47 2.27 6.69 -3.55
CA ALA A 47 1.68 5.45 -3.06
C ALA A 47 1.82 5.30 -1.54
N LEU A 48 2.99 5.64 -0.97
CA LEU A 48 3.22 5.62 0.47
C LEU A 48 2.33 6.61 1.22
N LEU A 49 2.17 7.83 0.69
CA LEU A 49 1.28 8.82 1.29
C LEU A 49 -0.19 8.37 1.23
N ALA A 50 -0.65 7.84 0.09
CA ALA A 50 -2.01 7.34 -0.06
C ALA A 50 -2.29 6.12 0.84
N GLU A 51 -1.31 5.26 1.07
CA GLU A 51 -1.42 4.16 2.03
C GLU A 51 -1.59 4.66 3.46
N GLU A 52 -0.77 5.63 3.86
CA GLU A 52 -0.84 6.23 5.19
C GLU A 52 -2.17 6.97 5.42
N ASP A 53 -2.69 7.67 4.43
CA ASP A 53 -3.99 8.34 4.51
C ASP A 53 -5.13 7.31 4.66
N ARG A 54 -5.16 6.26 3.83
CA ARG A 54 -6.13 5.16 3.98
C ARG A 54 -6.03 4.48 5.35
N ARG A 55 -4.81 4.30 5.87
CA ARG A 55 -4.58 3.71 7.20
C ARG A 55 -5.19 4.60 8.28
N ARG A 56 -4.98 5.92 8.20
CA ARG A 56 -5.54 6.89 9.14
C ARG A 56 -7.07 6.90 9.08
N GLU A 57 -7.63 6.97 7.88
CA GLU A 57 -9.09 6.92 7.65
C GLU A 57 -9.69 5.63 8.20
N GLY A 58 -9.07 4.47 7.94
CA GLY A 58 -9.54 3.19 8.47
C GLY A 58 -9.51 3.13 10.00
N ILE A 59 -8.48 3.67 10.64
CA ILE A 59 -8.41 3.78 12.11
C ILE A 59 -9.52 4.68 12.64
N GLU A 60 -9.75 5.83 12.01
CA GLU A 60 -10.79 6.77 12.43
C GLU A 60 -12.19 6.16 12.30
N GLN A 61 -12.47 5.44 11.20
CA GLN A 61 -13.70 4.68 11.02
C GLN A 61 -13.88 3.61 12.12
N LEU A 62 -12.83 2.87 12.47
CA LEU A 62 -12.90 1.88 13.55
C LEU A 62 -13.17 2.53 14.92
N ILE A 63 -12.57 3.69 15.19
CA ILE A 63 -12.85 4.48 16.39
C ILE A 63 -14.31 4.96 16.41
N GLU A 64 -14.85 5.40 15.28
CA GLU A 64 -16.24 5.83 15.18
C GLU A 64 -17.19 4.66 15.44
N ILE A 65 -16.98 3.53 14.75
CA ILE A 65 -17.78 2.31 14.91
C ILE A 65 -17.73 1.78 16.35
N SER A 66 -16.56 1.76 16.98
CA SER A 66 -16.42 1.28 18.36
C SER A 66 -17.14 2.18 19.38
N ARG A 67 -17.24 3.48 19.12
CA ARG A 67 -17.97 4.44 19.95
C ARG A 67 -19.46 4.55 19.61
N SER A 68 -19.90 4.03 18.47
CA SER A 68 -21.31 4.08 18.08
C SER A 68 -22.18 3.31 19.07
N ALA A 69 -23.31 3.90 19.46
CA ALA A 69 -24.34 3.23 20.24
C ALA A 69 -25.10 2.17 19.41
N ASP A 70 -25.08 2.31 18.08
CA ASP A 70 -25.72 1.41 17.12
C ASP A 70 -24.72 1.11 15.98
N PRO A 71 -23.77 0.19 16.18
CA PRO A 71 -22.83 -0.20 15.13
C PRO A 71 -23.52 -1.01 14.02
N PRO A 72 -22.97 -1.05 12.80
CA PRO A 72 -23.56 -1.78 11.66
C PRO A 72 -23.47 -3.32 11.78
N PHE A 73 -23.16 -3.83 12.98
CA PHE A 73 -22.98 -5.24 13.27
C PHE A 73 -23.43 -5.56 14.70
N ASP A 74 -23.89 -6.78 14.91
CA ASP A 74 -24.28 -7.26 16.24
C ASP A 74 -23.03 -7.55 17.09
N ARG A 75 -22.85 -6.77 18.16
CA ARG A 75 -21.71 -6.89 19.08
C ARG A 75 -21.72 -8.22 19.84
N ASP A 76 -22.90 -8.74 20.17
CA ASP A 76 -23.04 -9.98 20.93
C ASP A 76 -22.70 -11.20 20.07
N VAL A 77 -22.94 -11.12 18.75
CA VAL A 77 -22.51 -12.11 17.76
C VAL A 77 -21.00 -12.04 17.55
N LEU A 78 -20.44 -10.83 17.38
CA LEU A 78 -18.99 -10.64 17.24
C LEU A 78 -18.21 -11.14 18.46
N ALA A 79 -18.72 -10.90 19.67
CA ALA A 79 -18.10 -11.38 20.91
C ALA A 79 -18.03 -12.92 20.99
N ARG A 80 -18.90 -13.62 20.26
CA ARG A 80 -19.01 -15.10 20.23
C ARG A 80 -18.49 -15.71 18.92
N ILE A 81 -17.83 -14.93 18.08
CA ILE A 81 -17.45 -15.38 16.73
C ILE A 81 -16.45 -16.53 16.77
N GLU A 82 -15.54 -16.59 17.74
CA GLU A 82 -14.62 -17.72 17.91
C GLU A 82 -15.33 -19.03 18.27
N GLU A 83 -16.43 -18.95 19.02
CA GLU A 83 -17.23 -20.12 19.42
C GLU A 83 -18.13 -20.63 18.28
N GLN A 84 -18.48 -19.75 17.33
CA GLN A 84 -19.46 -20.02 16.28
C GLN A 84 -18.84 -20.24 14.89
N ALA A 85 -17.72 -19.61 14.56
CA ALA A 85 -17.12 -19.64 13.23
C ALA A 85 -16.50 -20.99 12.85
N TRP A 86 -16.18 -21.85 13.83
CA TRP A 86 -15.48 -23.13 13.61
C TRP A 86 -16.34 -24.37 13.85
N ARG A 87 -17.66 -24.23 14.04
CA ARG A 87 -18.55 -25.40 14.01
C ARG A 87 -18.68 -25.89 12.57
N ILE A 88 -17.77 -26.76 12.16
CA ILE A 88 -17.95 -27.62 11.00
C ILE A 88 -19.21 -28.45 11.28
N PRO A 89 -20.27 -28.37 10.45
CA PRO A 89 -21.47 -29.16 10.68
C PRO A 89 -21.13 -30.65 10.49
N ASP A 90 -21.33 -31.44 11.55
CA ASP A 90 -21.24 -32.90 11.52
C ASP A 90 -22.52 -33.41 10.85
N GLU A 91 -22.42 -33.84 9.59
CA GLU A 91 -23.53 -34.44 8.83
C GLU A 91 -23.85 -35.82 9.43
N ARG A 92 -25.02 -35.96 10.06
CA ARG A 92 -25.68 -37.24 10.34
C ARG A 92 -27.13 -37.20 9.90
#